data_AF-E4RJ66-F1
#
_entry.id   AF-E4RJ66-F1
#
_cell.length_a   1.000
_cell.length_b   1.000
_cell.length_c   1.000
_cell.angle_alpha   90.00
_cell.angle_beta   90.00
_cell.angle_gamma   90.00
#
_symmetry.space_group_name_H-M   'P 1'
#
loop_
_entity.id
_entity.type
_entity.pdbx_description
1 polymer ?
#
loop_
_entity_poly.entity_id
_entity_poly.type
_entity_poly.pdbx_seq_one_letter_code
_entity_poly.pdbx_strand_id
1 'polypeptide(L)'
;MNVKELVDKFNLEVVAGPSLDKEIDGVYIGDLLSNVMASAKQDNLWLTVQGHQNVVAVALLVDLSAVILVEDFDYDEAAVKKACQKGVNLLKAKRKAYKLVCSLCESNI
;
A
#
# COMPACT_ATOMS: atom_id res chain seq x y z
N MET A 1 8.33 4.83 10.96
CA MET A 1 8.72 5.28 9.60
C MET A 1 7.42 5.67 8.94
N ASN A 2 7.34 6.84 8.34
CA ASN A 2 6.11 7.26 7.66
C ASN A 2 6.14 6.91 6.15
N VAL A 3 4.97 7.04 5.50
CA VAL A 3 4.80 6.72 4.09
C VAL A 3 5.70 7.56 3.18
N LYS A 4 5.98 8.83 3.53
CA LYS A 4 6.88 9.70 2.78
C LYS A 4 8.31 9.16 2.79
N GLU A 5 8.82 8.82 3.97
CA GLU A 5 10.16 8.22 4.12
C GLU A 5 10.28 6.90 3.35
N LEU A 6 9.22 6.08 3.37
CA LEU A 6 9.14 4.84 2.61
C LEU A 6 9.27 5.10 1.09
N VAL A 7 8.50 6.06 0.57
CA VAL A 7 8.52 6.41 -0.85
C VAL A 7 9.92 6.83 -1.29
N ASP A 8 10.56 7.72 -0.53
CA ASP A 8 11.89 8.25 -0.83
C ASP A 8 12.96 7.14 -0.74
N LYS A 9 12.91 6.32 0.32
CA LYS A 9 13.90 5.25 0.56
C LYS A 9 13.86 4.14 -0.49
N PHE A 10 12.66 3.75 -0.93
CA PHE A 10 12.49 2.63 -1.85
C PHE A 10 12.23 3.06 -3.30
N ASN A 11 12.23 4.37 -3.57
CA ASN A 11 11.95 4.99 -4.87
C ASN A 11 10.64 4.44 -5.44
N LEU A 12 9.58 4.53 -4.63
CA LEU A 12 8.24 4.11 -5.00
C LEU A 12 7.55 5.21 -5.80
N GLU A 13 6.68 4.82 -6.73
CA GLU A 13 5.83 5.76 -7.44
C GLU A 13 4.59 6.08 -6.58
N VAL A 14 4.29 7.36 -6.42
CA VAL A 14 3.08 7.83 -5.72
C VAL A 14 1.95 7.94 -6.72
N VAL A 15 1.05 6.96 -6.74
CA VAL A 15 -0.13 6.95 -7.60
C VAL A 15 -1.22 7.85 -7.03
N ALA A 16 -1.46 7.73 -5.71
CA ALA A 16 -2.27 8.66 -4.93
C ALA A 16 -1.63 8.84 -3.55
N GLY A 17 -1.36 10.08 -3.14
CA GLY A 17 -0.67 10.37 -1.88
C GLY A 17 -1.33 11.48 -1.06
N PRO A 18 -2.62 11.34 -0.69
CA PRO A 18 -3.33 12.38 0.06
C PRO A 18 -2.79 12.59 1.48
N SER A 19 -2.08 11.62 2.08
CA SER A 19 -1.57 11.72 3.47
C SER A 19 -0.29 10.89 3.65
N LEU A 20 0.82 11.32 3.04
CA LEU A 20 2.10 10.62 3.11
C LEU A 20 2.77 10.69 4.51
N ASP A 21 2.19 11.43 5.44
CA ASP A 21 2.63 11.57 6.84
C ASP A 21 2.16 10.44 7.76
N LYS A 22 1.28 9.53 7.30
CA LYS A 22 0.86 8.35 8.08
C LYS A 22 2.06 7.50 8.51
N GLU A 23 2.09 7.09 9.77
CA GLU A 23 3.08 6.15 10.31
C GLU A 23 2.81 4.72 9.84
N ILE A 24 3.84 3.88 9.89
CA ILE A 24 3.78 2.47 9.50
C ILE A 24 4.23 1.62 10.69
N ASP A 25 3.40 0.63 11.06
CA ASP A 25 3.63 -0.29 12.19
C ASP A 25 3.59 -1.77 11.77
N GLY A 26 3.62 -2.04 10.46
CA GLY A 26 3.71 -3.40 9.97
C GLY A 26 3.42 -3.57 8.49
N VAL A 27 3.37 -4.84 8.07
CA VAL A 27 3.16 -5.24 6.68
C VAL A 27 2.22 -6.43 6.62
N TYR A 28 1.23 -6.36 5.74
CA TYR A 28 0.42 -7.50 5.31
C TYR A 28 0.60 -7.72 3.80
N ILE A 29 0.70 -8.98 3.38
CA ILE A 29 0.93 -9.34 1.98
C ILE A 29 -0.14 -10.35 1.56
N GLY A 30 -0.80 -10.10 0.44
CA GLY A 30 -1.75 -11.05 -0.15
C GLY A 30 -2.82 -10.36 -0.98
N ASP A 31 -3.51 -11.14 -1.82
CA ASP A 31 -4.42 -10.59 -2.82
C ASP A 31 -5.89 -10.95 -2.57
N LEU A 32 -6.16 -11.88 -1.66
CA LEU A 32 -7.51 -12.25 -1.33
C LEU A 32 -8.10 -11.21 -0.36
N LEU A 33 -8.93 -10.31 -0.90
CA LEU A 33 -9.50 -9.17 -0.17
C LEU A 33 -10.12 -9.54 1.17
N SER A 34 -10.86 -10.65 1.24
CA SER A 34 -11.47 -11.13 2.48
C SER A 34 -10.44 -11.47 3.56
N ASN A 35 -9.29 -12.01 3.16
CA ASN A 35 -8.22 -12.35 4.10
C ASN A 35 -7.50 -11.08 4.57
N VAL A 36 -7.26 -10.13 3.66
CA VAL A 36 -6.70 -8.82 4.01
C VAL A 36 -7.60 -8.13 5.04
N MET A 37 -8.91 -8.07 4.77
CA MET A 37 -9.89 -7.50 5.71
C MET A 37 -9.87 -8.19 7.09
N ALA A 38 -9.67 -9.51 7.12
CA ALA A 38 -9.71 -10.28 8.36
C ALA A 38 -8.38 -10.27 9.15
N SER A 39 -7.25 -10.02 8.49
CA SER A 39 -5.92 -10.29 9.05
C SER A 39 -4.96 -9.09 9.03
N ALA A 40 -5.14 -8.13 8.12
CA ALA A 40 -4.37 -6.89 8.17
C ALA A 40 -4.82 -6.05 9.38
N LYS A 41 -3.91 -5.21 9.88
CA LYS A 41 -4.13 -4.34 11.02
C LYS A 41 -4.04 -2.89 10.58
N GLN A 42 -4.60 -2.01 11.41
CA GLN A 42 -4.38 -0.58 11.31
C GLN A 42 -2.88 -0.30 11.17
N ASP A 43 -2.55 0.73 10.40
CA ASP A 43 -1.18 1.23 10.19
C ASP A 43 -0.23 0.23 9.50
N ASN A 44 -0.74 -0.89 8.96
CA ASN A 44 0.04 -1.76 8.09
C ASN A 44 0.20 -1.14 6.69
N LEU A 45 1.31 -1.49 6.03
CA LEU A 45 1.40 -1.53 4.58
C LEU A 45 0.70 -2.77 4.04
N TRP A 46 -0.01 -2.62 2.93
CA TRP A 46 -0.54 -3.77 2.20
C TRP A 46 0.08 -3.90 0.82
N LEU A 47 0.77 -5.02 0.59
CA LEU A 47 1.35 -5.37 -0.71
C LEU A 47 0.42 -6.31 -1.47
N THR A 48 0.07 -5.95 -2.70
CA THR A 48 -0.84 -6.70 -3.56
C THR A 48 -0.55 -6.45 -5.04
N VAL A 49 -1.00 -7.34 -5.91
CA VAL A 49 -1.04 -7.13 -7.37
C VAL A 49 -2.38 -6.54 -7.85
N GLN A 50 -3.33 -6.27 -6.95
CA GLN A 50 -4.66 -5.76 -7.31
C GLN A 50 -4.73 -4.23 -7.31
N GLY A 51 -4.95 -3.63 -8.48
CA GLY A 51 -5.01 -2.16 -8.65
C GLY A 51 -6.40 -1.57 -8.87
N HIS A 52 -7.47 -2.20 -8.37
CA HIS A 52 -8.86 -1.75 -8.60
C HIS A 52 -9.50 -1.09 -7.37
N GLN A 53 -10.61 -0.35 -7.56
CA GLN A 53 -11.29 0.42 -6.51
C GLN A 53 -11.69 -0.32 -5.20
N ASN A 54 -11.80 -1.65 -5.22
CA ASN A 54 -12.12 -2.43 -4.02
C ASN A 54 -10.94 -2.52 -3.05
N VAL A 55 -9.72 -2.45 -3.57
CA VAL A 55 -8.48 -2.42 -2.77
C VAL A 55 -8.46 -1.15 -1.93
N VAL A 56 -8.82 -0.01 -2.53
CA VAL A 56 -8.98 1.26 -1.80
C VAL A 56 -10.04 1.17 -0.71
N ALA A 57 -11.16 0.49 -0.98
CA ALA A 57 -12.22 0.32 0.02
C ALA A 57 -11.77 -0.54 1.21
N VAL A 58 -11.04 -1.62 0.96
CA VAL A 58 -10.47 -2.47 2.01
C VAL A 58 -9.41 -1.72 2.82
N ALA A 59 -8.52 -0.99 2.15
CA ALA A 59 -7.48 -0.22 2.81
C ALA A 59 -8.06 0.85 3.74
N LEU A 60 -9.14 1.51 3.31
CA LEU A 60 -9.89 2.44 4.16
C LEU A 60 -10.58 1.73 5.33
N LEU A 61 -11.21 0.57 5.09
CA LEU A 61 -11.94 -0.17 6.12
C LEU A 61 -11.04 -0.66 7.26
N VAL A 62 -9.83 -1.11 6.92
CA VAL A 62 -8.83 -1.61 7.90
C VAL A 62 -7.99 -0.47 8.47
N ASP A 63 -8.10 0.74 7.90
CA ASP A 63 -7.27 1.92 8.21
C ASP A 63 -5.76 1.66 8.04
N LEU A 64 -5.40 1.24 6.82
CA LEU A 64 -4.02 1.02 6.42
C LEU A 64 -3.27 2.34 6.16
N SER A 65 -1.95 2.30 6.32
CA SER A 65 -1.08 3.44 6.01
C SER A 65 -0.94 3.67 4.51
N ALA A 66 -0.74 2.59 3.75
CA ALA A 66 -0.66 2.61 2.30
C ALA A 66 -0.91 1.22 1.69
N VAL A 67 -1.35 1.23 0.44
CA VAL A 67 -1.32 0.06 -0.45
C VAL A 67 -0.16 0.21 -1.43
N ILE A 68 0.60 -0.86 -1.66
CA ILE A 68 1.68 -0.92 -2.64
C ILE A 68 1.34 -1.97 -3.70
N LEU A 69 1.17 -1.50 -4.94
CA LEU A 69 1.06 -2.33 -6.13
C LEU A 69 2.43 -2.82 -6.52
N VAL A 70 2.68 -4.11 -6.37
CA VAL A 70 3.98 -4.73 -6.66
C VAL A 70 4.04 -5.25 -8.09
N GLU A 71 5.25 -5.61 -8.54
CA GLU A 71 5.47 -6.28 -9.84
C GLU A 71 5.04 -5.45 -11.06
N ASP A 72 5.06 -4.12 -10.93
CA ASP A 72 4.67 -3.18 -11.98
C ASP A 72 3.20 -3.34 -12.44
N PHE A 73 2.36 -4.01 -11.64
CA PHE A 73 0.94 -4.14 -11.93
C PHE A 73 0.27 -2.77 -12.05
N ASP A 74 -0.72 -2.72 -12.94
CA ASP A 74 -1.43 -1.49 -13.26
C ASP A 74 -2.61 -1.24 -12.32
N TYR A 75 -3.13 -0.02 -12.37
CA TYR A 75 -4.27 0.42 -11.59
C TYR A 75 -5.35 1.04 -12.48
N ASP A 76 -6.60 0.95 -12.05
CA ASP A 76 -7.69 1.64 -12.71
C ASP A 76 -7.80 3.10 -12.25
N GLU A 77 -8.25 4.00 -13.14
CA GLU A 77 -8.48 5.41 -12.79
C GLU A 77 -9.48 5.56 -11.63
N ALA A 78 -10.41 4.61 -11.52
CA ALA A 78 -11.39 4.57 -10.44
C ALA A 78 -10.73 4.39 -9.06
N ALA A 79 -9.70 3.55 -8.94
CA ALA A 79 -8.91 3.38 -7.73
C ALA A 79 -8.20 4.67 -7.37
N VAL A 80 -7.51 5.32 -8.32
CA VAL A 80 -6.79 6.58 -8.08
C VAL A 80 -7.73 7.66 -7.57
N LYS A 81 -8.86 7.87 -8.27
CA LYS A 81 -9.87 8.85 -7.89
C LYS A 81 -10.42 8.57 -6.50
N LYS A 82 -10.77 7.32 -6.20
CA LYS A 82 -11.31 6.91 -4.90
C LYS A 82 -10.28 7.05 -3.80
N ALA A 83 -9.00 6.75 -4.07
CA ALA A 83 -7.90 6.86 -3.12
C ALA A 83 -7.69 8.32 -2.71
N CYS A 84 -7.61 9.24 -3.68
CA CYS A 84 -7.54 10.68 -3.43
C CYS A 84 -8.76 11.19 -2.63
N GLN A 85 -9.98 10.74 -2.98
CA GLN A 85 -11.20 11.16 -2.29
C GLN A 85 -11.34 10.63 -0.86
N LYS A 86 -10.77 9.45 -0.58
CA LYS A 86 -10.93 8.74 0.69
C LYS A 86 -9.72 8.82 1.60
N GLY A 87 -8.65 9.51 1.19
CA GLY A 87 -7.45 9.65 2.03
C GLY A 87 -6.61 8.38 2.10
N VAL A 88 -6.66 7.53 1.07
CA VAL A 88 -5.85 6.30 1.02
C VAL A 88 -4.61 6.55 0.16
N ASN A 89 -3.44 6.22 0.70
CA ASN A 89 -2.21 6.24 -0.09
C ASN A 89 -2.13 4.99 -0.97
N LEU A 90 -1.98 5.18 -2.28
CA LEU A 90 -1.75 4.15 -3.27
C LEU A 90 -0.39 4.38 -3.91
N LEU A 91 0.48 3.38 -3.80
CA LEU A 91 1.85 3.41 -4.29
C LEU A 91 2.07 2.30 -5.30
N LYS A 92 3.08 2.45 -6.15
CA LYS A 92 3.48 1.44 -7.13
C LYS A 92 4.97 1.14 -7.05
N ALA A 93 5.31 -0.13 -7.20
CA ALA A 93 6.66 -0.66 -7.19
C ALA A 93 6.86 -1.59 -8.38
N LYS A 94 7.94 -1.37 -9.13
CA LYS A 94 8.38 -2.31 -10.19
C LYS A 94 8.97 -3.61 -9.66
N ARG A 95 9.30 -3.64 -8.35
CA ARG A 95 9.96 -4.79 -7.71
C ARG A 95 8.95 -5.88 -7.37
N LYS A 96 9.42 -7.13 -7.35
CA LYS A 96 8.65 -8.26 -6.81
C LYS A 96 8.39 -8.12 -5.32
N ALA A 97 7.24 -8.62 -4.87
CA ALA A 97 6.82 -8.59 -3.46
C ALA A 97 7.95 -9.07 -2.53
N TYR A 98 8.51 -10.24 -2.82
CA TYR A 98 9.61 -10.84 -2.04
C TYR A 98 10.80 -9.89 -1.86
N LYS A 99 11.29 -9.27 -2.95
CA LYS A 99 12.47 -8.39 -2.90
C LYS A 99 12.19 -7.09 -2.15
N LEU A 100 10.99 -6.52 -2.34
CA LEU A 100 10.57 -5.34 -1.60
C LEU A 100 10.52 -5.67 -0.10
N VAL A 101 9.84 -6.75 0.28
CA VAL A 101 9.66 -7.15 1.69
C VAL A 101 10.98 -7.45 2.38
N CYS A 102 11.92 -8.16 1.75
CA CYS A 102 13.25 -8.36 2.34
C CYS A 102 13.92 -7.02 2.69
N SER A 103 13.81 -6.02 1.80
CA SER A 103 14.38 -4.69 2.03
C SER A 103 13.63 -3.91 3.12
N LEU A 104 12.31 -4.14 3.25
CA LEU A 104 11.48 -3.58 4.32
C LEU A 104 11.86 -4.18 5.69
N CYS A 105 12.03 -5.50 5.79
CA CYS A 105 12.43 -6.17 7.03
C CYS A 105 13.77 -5.65 7.57
N GLU A 106 14.73 -5.35 6.69
CA GLU A 106 16.03 -4.75 7.08
C GLU A 106 15.91 -3.29 7.57
N SER A 107 14.77 -2.65 7.32
CA SER A 107 14.54 -1.24 7.63
C SER A 107 13.86 -0.98 8.97
N ASN A 108 13.63 -2.02 9.79
CA ASN A 108 12.97 -1.95 11.09
C ASN A 108 11.67 -1.13 11.05
N ILE A 109 10.75 -1.59 10.20
CA ILE A 109 9.34 -1.17 10.19
C ILE A 109 8.56 -2.08 11.12
#